data_AF-A0A2L0TU01-F1
#
_entry.id   AF-A0A2L0TU01-F1
#
_cell.length_a   1.000
_cell.length_b   1.000
_cell.length_c   1.000
_cell.angle_alpha   90.00
_cell.angle_beta   90.00
_cell.angle_gamma   90.00
#
_symmetry.space_group_name_H-M   'P 1'
#
loop_
_entity.id
_entity.type
_entity.pdbx_description
1 polymer ?
#
loop_
_entity_poly.entity_id
_entity_poly.type
_entity_poly.pdbx_seq_one_letter_code
_entity_poly.pdbx_strand_id
1 'polypeptide(L)'
;MSFIAPIIVDTALGAIDRHIGEFKVLVHCNQGLSRSPSIALLYLLKHTDALGSQDPAAALLAFRRLYPPYAPAQGMADYVRLNWAKYLQDG
;
A
#
# COMPACT_ATOMS: atom_id res chain seq x y z
N MET A 1 6.22 5.71 -19.52
CA MET A 1 5.39 5.39 -18.34
C MET A 1 5.56 3.91 -18.03
N SER A 2 5.92 3.54 -16.80
CA SER A 2 5.93 2.12 -16.41
C SER A 2 4.50 1.70 -16.05
N PHE A 3 3.98 0.70 -16.75
CA PHE A 3 2.65 0.16 -16.49
C PHE A 3 2.72 -0.83 -15.33
N ILE A 4 1.80 -0.69 -14.36
CA ILE A 4 1.60 -1.63 -13.26
C ILE A 4 0.19 -2.19 -13.40
N ALA A 5 0.10 -3.49 -13.68
CA ALA A 5 -1.18 -4.15 -13.85
C ALA A 5 -1.93 -4.22 -12.52
N PRO A 6 -3.19 -3.70 -12.42
CA PRO A 6 -3.91 -3.69 -11.16
C PRO A 6 -4.10 -5.06 -10.53
N ILE A 7 -4.27 -6.11 -11.35
CA ILE A 7 -4.40 -7.49 -10.88
C ILE A 7 -3.21 -7.95 -10.02
N ILE A 8 -2.00 -7.47 -10.28
CA ILE A 8 -0.81 -7.84 -9.49
C ILE A 8 -0.91 -7.27 -8.08
N VAL A 9 -1.32 -6.00 -7.96
CA VAL A 9 -1.49 -5.35 -6.66
C VAL A 9 -2.66 -5.98 -5.91
N ASP A 10 -3.81 -6.15 -6.57
CA ASP A 10 -5.00 -6.73 -5.95
C ASP A 10 -4.75 -8.16 -5.45
N THR A 11 -4.04 -8.98 -6.24
CA THR A 11 -3.65 -10.33 -5.83
C THR A 11 -2.73 -10.31 -4.61
N ALA A 12 -1.76 -9.38 -4.56
CA ALA A 12 -0.88 -9.23 -3.42
C ALA A 12 -1.64 -8.83 -2.16
N LEU A 13 -2.57 -7.86 -2.26
CA LEU A 13 -3.40 -7.44 -1.13
C LEU A 13 -4.26 -8.59 -0.60
N GLY A 14 -4.92 -9.33 -1.48
CA GLY A 14 -5.72 -10.50 -1.09
C GLY A 14 -4.88 -11.63 -0.49
N ALA A 15 -3.64 -11.81 -0.95
CA ALA A 15 -2.72 -12.77 -0.35
C ALA A 15 -2.26 -12.36 1.06
N ILE A 16 -2.01 -11.07 1.30
CA ILE A 16 -1.69 -10.55 2.63
C ILE A 16 -2.88 -10.78 3.56
N ASP A 17 -4.07 -10.32 3.15
CA ASP A 17 -5.29 -10.40 3.97
C ASP A 17 -5.63 -11.82 4.41
N ARG A 18 -5.52 -12.77 3.48
CA ARG A 18 -5.79 -14.19 3.74
C ARG A 18 -4.89 -14.79 4.81
N HIS A 19 -3.62 -14.37 4.91
CA HIS A 19 -2.63 -15.07 5.72
C HIS A 19 -2.19 -14.30 6.97
N ILE A 20 -2.37 -12.98 7.03
CA ILE A 20 -1.83 -12.16 8.12
C ILE A 20 -2.45 -12.45 9.50
N GLY A 21 -3.64 -13.04 9.54
CA GLY A 21 -4.29 -13.49 10.79
C GLY A 21 -3.67 -14.75 11.40
N GLU A 22 -3.01 -15.58 10.59
CA GLU A 22 -2.44 -16.87 11.02
C GLU A 22 -0.91 -16.88 10.97
N PHE A 23 -0.32 -16.11 10.06
CA PHE A 23 1.11 -16.12 9.78
C PHE A 23 1.72 -14.71 9.84
N LYS A 24 3.00 -14.65 10.19
CA LYS A 24 3.80 -13.44 9.98
C LYS A 24 4.09 -13.30 8.48
N VAL A 25 3.54 -12.27 7.84
CA VAL A 25 3.72 -11.99 6.41
C VAL A 25 4.81 -10.92 6.22
N LEU A 26 5.85 -11.25 5.42
CA LEU A 26 6.88 -10.29 5.01
C LEU A 26 6.61 -9.79 3.59
N VAL A 27 6.41 -8.48 3.43
CA VAL A 27 6.32 -7.81 2.12
C VAL A 27 7.64 -7.11 1.84
N HIS A 28 8.40 -7.56 0.85
CA HIS A 28 9.71 -6.99 0.54
C HIS A 28 9.90 -6.70 -0.96
N CYS A 29 10.84 -5.80 -1.26
CA CYS A 29 11.39 -5.60 -2.60
C CYS A 29 12.88 -5.28 -2.45
N ASN A 30 13.61 -5.11 -3.56
CA ASN A 30 15.07 -5.00 -3.54
C ASN A 30 15.63 -4.01 -2.49
N GLN A 31 15.09 -2.80 -2.42
CA GLN A 31 15.56 -1.78 -1.47
C GLN A 31 14.57 -1.51 -0.32
N GLY A 32 13.39 -2.11 -0.35
CA GLY A 32 12.33 -1.82 0.64
C GLY A 32 11.74 -0.40 0.58
N LEU A 33 12.12 0.46 -0.37
CA LEU A 33 11.72 1.88 -0.34
C LEU A 33 10.45 2.21 -1.15
N SER A 34 10.14 1.41 -2.18
CA SER A 34 9.11 1.77 -3.17
C SER A 34 8.01 0.72 -3.31
N ARG A 35 8.22 -0.37 -4.05
CA ARG A 35 7.15 -1.32 -4.39
C ARG A 35 6.52 -1.97 -3.15
N SER A 36 7.33 -2.56 -2.29
CA SER A 36 6.82 -3.24 -1.09
C SER A 36 6.09 -2.31 -0.12
N PRO A 37 6.62 -1.13 0.28
CA PRO A 37 5.87 -0.23 1.15
C PRO A 37 4.66 0.40 0.46
N SER A 38 4.65 0.60 -0.86
CA SER A 38 3.43 1.03 -1.56
C SER A 38 2.34 -0.04 -1.51
N ILE A 39 2.67 -1.33 -1.63
CA ILE A 39 1.71 -2.43 -1.44
C ILE A 39 1.21 -2.46 0.01
N ALA A 40 2.10 -2.32 0.99
CA ALA A 40 1.72 -2.27 2.40
C ALA A 40 0.81 -1.07 2.72
N LEU A 41 1.10 0.12 2.16
CA LEU A 41 0.23 1.29 2.28
C LEU A 41 -1.18 1.02 1.76
N LEU A 42 -1.29 0.44 0.54
CA LEU A 42 -2.59 0.11 -0.05
C LEU A 42 -3.33 -0.98 0.73
N TYR A 43 -2.60 -1.94 1.32
CA TYR A 43 -3.18 -2.92 2.23
C TYR A 43 -3.81 -2.26 3.45
N LEU A 44 -3.03 -1.41 4.15
CA LEU A 44 -3.52 -0.72 5.34
C LEU A 44 -4.71 0.18 5.01
N LEU A 45 -4.67 0.90 3.89
CA LEU A 45 -5.76 1.76 3.45
C LEU A 45 -7.06 0.98 3.18
N LYS A 46 -6.94 -0.21 2.58
CA LYS A 46 -8.10 -1.03 2.16
C LYS A 46 -8.66 -1.92 3.27
N HIS A 47 -7.82 -2.46 4.14
CA HIS A 47 -8.20 -3.53 5.05
C HIS A 47 -8.16 -3.13 6.53
N THR A 48 -7.70 -1.93 6.88
CA THR A 48 -7.52 -1.52 8.28
C THR A 48 -7.88 -0.05 8.51
N ASP A 49 -8.07 0.33 9.76
CA ASP A 49 -8.22 1.72 10.21
C ASP A 49 -6.89 2.35 10.67
N ALA A 50 -5.76 1.64 10.50
CA ALA A 50 -4.46 1.99 11.10
C ALA A 50 -3.87 3.33 10.64
N LEU A 51 -4.31 3.86 9.49
CA LEU A 51 -3.86 5.16 8.98
C LEU A 51 -4.63 6.34 9.58
N GLY A 52 -5.79 6.08 10.22
CA GLY A 52 -6.62 7.08 10.91
C GLY A 52 -7.27 8.14 10.00
N SER A 53 -7.07 8.06 8.69
CA SER A 53 -7.68 8.96 7.71
C SER A 53 -7.69 8.32 6.32
N GLN A 54 -8.72 8.64 5.54
CA GLN A 54 -8.83 8.32 4.13
C GLN A 54 -8.33 9.45 3.22
N ASP A 55 -8.04 10.63 3.78
CA ASP A 55 -7.41 11.73 3.04
C ASP A 55 -5.99 11.33 2.61
N PRO A 56 -5.63 11.47 1.33
CA PRO A 56 -4.32 11.04 0.83
C PRO A 56 -3.13 11.64 1.59
N ALA A 57 -3.14 12.94 1.89
CA ALA A 57 -2.01 13.60 2.51
C ALA A 57 -1.85 13.16 3.97
N ALA A 58 -2.95 13.09 4.72
CA ALA A 58 -2.97 12.62 6.10
C ALA A 58 -2.57 11.15 6.22
N ALA A 59 -3.12 10.28 5.37
CA ALA A 59 -2.80 8.85 5.34
C ALA A 59 -1.34 8.59 4.97
N LEU A 60 -0.80 9.31 3.97
CA LEU A 60 0.61 9.22 3.58
C LEU A 60 1.54 9.70 4.69
N LEU A 61 1.17 10.75 5.41
CA LEU A 61 1.92 11.23 6.56
C LEU A 61 1.92 10.21 7.70
N ALA A 62 0.76 9.62 8.02
CA ALA A 62 0.66 8.56 9.01
C ALA A 62 1.51 7.34 8.62
N PHE A 63 1.43 6.90 7.37
CA PHE A 63 2.22 5.79 6.87
C PHE A 63 3.73 6.06 6.93
N ARG A 64 4.18 7.27 6.59
CA ARG A 64 5.59 7.67 6.71
C ARG A 64 6.08 7.71 8.16
N ARG A 65 5.20 7.93 9.14
CA ARG A 65 5.57 7.80 10.56
C ARG A 65 5.78 6.34 10.96
N LEU A 66 4.96 5.44 10.43
CA LEU A 66 5.09 3.99 10.64
C LEU A 66 6.30 3.40 9.89
N TYR A 67 6.56 3.88 8.68
CA TYR A 67 7.65 3.41 7.81
C TYR A 67 8.41 4.60 7.18
N PRO A 68 9.33 5.24 7.94
CA PRO A 68 10.08 6.43 7.48
C PRO A 68 10.83 6.28 6.15
N PRO A 69 11.40 5.11 5.79
CA PRO A 69 12.10 4.93 4.52
C PRO A 69 11.21 4.97 3.27
N TYR A 70 9.90 5.13 3.39
CA TYR A 70 9.00 5.16 2.24
C TYR A 70 9.40 6.28 1.25
N ALA A 71 9.90 5.88 0.09
CA ALA A 71 10.36 6.77 -0.97
C ALA A 71 10.03 6.11 -2.31
N PRO A 72 8.75 6.14 -2.72
CA PRO A 72 8.33 5.47 -3.94
C PRO A 72 8.95 6.13 -5.18
N ALA A 73 9.43 5.32 -6.11
CA ALA A 73 9.74 5.81 -7.45
C ALA A 73 8.47 6.35 -8.12
N GLN A 74 8.63 7.27 -9.07
CA GLN A 74 7.52 7.99 -9.72
C GLN A 74 6.37 7.07 -10.17
N GLY A 75 6.68 5.93 -10.80
CA GLY A 75 5.65 4.98 -11.26
C GLY A 75 4.79 4.40 -10.14
N MET A 76 5.37 4.06 -8.98
CA MET A 76 4.59 3.59 -7.83
C MET A 76 3.81 4.73 -7.16
N ALA A 77 4.39 5.93 -7.09
CA ALA A 77 3.71 7.10 -6.55
C ALA A 77 2.47 7.45 -7.39
N ASP A 78 2.61 7.45 -8.73
CA ASP A 78 1.50 7.67 -9.64
C ASP A 78 0.46 6.55 -9.56
N TYR A 79 0.89 5.29 -9.47
CA TYR A 79 -0.04 4.17 -9.30
C TYR A 79 -0.91 4.34 -8.04
N VAL A 80 -0.29 4.61 -6.89
CA VAL A 80 -1.01 4.82 -5.62
C VAL A 80 -1.96 6.01 -5.75
N ARG A 81 -1.51 7.14 -6.29
CA ARG A 81 -2.32 8.35 -6.44
C ARG A 81 -3.52 8.14 -7.38
N LEU A 82 -3.29 7.55 -8.54
CA LEU A 82 -4.33 7.35 -9.57
C LEU A 82 -5.36 6.30 -9.16
N ASN A 83 -4.98 5.34 -8.30
CA ASN A 83 -5.87 4.28 -7.83
C ASN A 83 -6.35 4.51 -6.39
N TRP A 84 -6.12 5.68 -5.79
CA TRP A 84 -6.42 5.91 -4.36
C TRP A 84 -7.86 5.53 -4.01
N ALA A 85 -8.83 6.04 -4.77
CA ALA A 85 -10.24 5.79 -4.55
C ALA A 85 -10.62 4.29 -4.64
N LYS A 86 -9.91 3.49 -5.46
CA LYS A 86 -10.14 2.04 -5.58
C LYS A 86 -9.81 1.28 -4.29
N TYR A 87 -8.89 1.82 -3.50
CA TYR A 87 -8.37 1.18 -2.30
C TYR A 87 -8.88 1.81 -1.00
N LEU A 88 -9.81 2.76 -1.09
CA LEU A 88 -10.58 3.18 0.08
C LEU A 88 -11.45 2.00 0.53
N GLN A 89 -11.59 1.81 1.84
CA GLN A 89 -12.54 0.86 2.39
C GLN A 89 -13.93 1.11 1.81
N ASP A 90 -14.56 0.06 1.28
CA ASP A 90 -15.99 0.09 1.01
C ASP A 90 -16.67 0.28 2.37
N GLY A 91 -17.42 1.38 2.52
CA GLY A 91 -18.12 1.72 3.77
C GLY A 91 -19.20 0.72 4.14
#